data_AF-A0A6A6URG4-F1
#
_entry.id   AF-A0A6A6URG4-F1
#
_cell.length_a   1.000
_cell.length_b   1.000
_cell.length_c   1.000
_cell.angle_alpha   90.00
_cell.angle_beta   90.00
_cell.angle_gamma   90.00
#
_symmetry.space_group_name_H-M   'P 1'
#
loop_
_entity.id
_entity.type
_entity.pdbx_description
1 polymer ?
#
loop_
_entity_poly.entity_id
_entity_poly.type
_entity_poly.pdbx_seq_one_letter_code
_entity_poly.pdbx_strand_id
1 'polypeptide(L)'
;MFFLLHSLHFICLIGQALAAPADLVHDASLEKRALVPNVLSGAIGTVDGALSSVVGGVAADSSEASGIFSAILGAIEDTIKDQVTATPTNIAQATSVVASIFSATPTTIYDDIIKLAANGIAPDATDLANLLVGAVSGPNSETNINLKNPASPIYPKKSSTDPAYTLTETQLRQVIYIPSTFTYGQKPPVILVPGTGATGYQSFDGNFIPLLTGVSYADPVWLNIPIQLLGDAQVNAEYVAYAINYISGISKRNSSIISWSQGGIDTQWALKYFSSTRKVVSNFIAISPDYHGTQLAYLLCPSFPTLPCAPAVIQQEYNSNFIATLRSNGGDSAYVPTTTVYSSTDEIVQPQSGTGASAYLLDARNVGVTNNQVQAVCGGHPAGLFYTHEGVLYNPLAFALAKDALTNGGPGRTSRLSSLNTVCDEVVAPGLNLANVLTTEEAISTAGISVLIYPFKVFVEPPIMSYAAGK
;
A
#
# COMPACT_ATOMS: atom_id res chain seq x y z
N MET A 1 77.79 -34.14 9.64
CA MET A 1 77.25 -33.91 10.99
C MET A 1 75.75 -33.71 10.84
N PHE A 2 74.96 -34.69 11.33
CA PHE A 2 73.50 -34.69 11.58
C PHE A 2 72.54 -34.29 10.41
N PHE A 3 71.80 -35.25 9.82
CA PHE A 3 70.42 -35.72 10.17
C PHE A 3 69.33 -34.67 9.79
N LEU A 4 68.15 -34.94 9.23
CA LEU A 4 67.26 -36.11 9.10
C LEU A 4 66.23 -35.76 7.98
N LEU A 5 66.13 -36.55 6.90
CA LEU A 5 64.98 -37.40 6.49
C LEU A 5 63.61 -36.76 6.14
N HIS A 6 63.15 -37.09 4.91
CA HIS A 6 61.79 -37.57 4.51
C HIS A 6 60.67 -36.51 4.35
N SER A 7 59.77 -36.51 3.36
CA SER A 7 59.39 -37.47 2.31
C SER A 7 58.47 -36.83 1.25
N LEU A 8 58.64 -37.28 0.01
CA LEU A 8 57.65 -37.61 -1.05
C LEU A 8 56.37 -36.76 -1.33
N HIS A 9 56.34 -36.27 -2.58
CA HIS A 9 55.38 -36.55 -3.68
C HIS A 9 54.07 -35.74 -3.89
N PHE A 10 54.00 -35.27 -5.14
CA PHE A 10 52.86 -35.24 -6.09
C PHE A 10 51.95 -33.99 -6.23
N ILE A 11 52.17 -33.31 -7.37
CA ILE A 11 51.20 -32.90 -8.42
C ILE A 11 49.99 -32.06 -8.02
N CYS A 12 49.87 -30.85 -8.59
CA CYS A 12 48.96 -30.56 -9.71
C CYS A 12 49.12 -29.13 -10.23
N LEU A 13 49.26 -28.98 -11.55
CA LEU A 13 49.11 -27.70 -12.26
C LEU A 13 47.64 -27.25 -12.15
N ILE A 14 47.41 -26.00 -11.72
CA ILE A 14 46.17 -25.28 -12.02
C ILE A 14 46.58 -23.90 -12.55
N GLY A 15 46.19 -23.63 -13.80
CA GLY A 15 46.46 -22.40 -14.51
C GLY A 15 45.75 -21.21 -13.87
N GLN A 16 46.44 -20.07 -13.86
CA GLN A 16 45.85 -18.78 -13.57
C GLN A 16 44.99 -18.35 -14.76
N ALA A 17 43.68 -18.59 -14.67
CA ALA A 17 42.71 -17.85 -15.46
C ALA A 17 42.36 -16.57 -14.68
N LEU A 18 42.82 -15.43 -15.19
CA LEU A 18 42.31 -14.12 -14.82
C LEU A 18 40.81 -14.09 -15.14
N ALA A 19 39.96 -14.12 -14.12
CA ALA A 19 38.56 -13.77 -14.31
C ALA A 19 38.51 -12.26 -14.60
N ALA A 20 38.06 -11.92 -15.80
CA ALA A 20 37.67 -10.55 -16.14
C ALA A 20 36.61 -10.07 -15.14
N PRO A 21 36.62 -8.80 -14.71
CA PRO A 21 35.55 -8.26 -13.89
C PRO A 21 34.24 -8.46 -14.64
N ALA A 22 33.24 -9.01 -13.95
CA ALA A 22 31.90 -9.10 -14.48
C ALA A 22 31.46 -7.70 -14.89
N ASP A 23 31.09 -7.54 -16.16
CA ASP A 23 30.49 -6.30 -16.67
C ASP A 23 29.30 -5.97 -15.76
N LEU A 24 29.42 -4.84 -15.04
CA LEU A 24 28.30 -4.20 -14.38
C LEU A 24 27.28 -3.90 -15.46
N VAL A 25 26.16 -4.62 -15.45
CA VAL A 25 24.99 -4.26 -16.25
C VAL A 25 24.66 -2.81 -15.92
N HIS A 26 24.80 -1.94 -16.93
CA HIS A 26 24.48 -0.53 -16.84
C HIS A 26 22.97 -0.42 -16.63
N ASP A 27 22.54 -0.35 -15.37
CA ASP A 27 21.13 -0.26 -15.01
C ASP A 27 20.66 1.18 -15.23
N ALA A 28 19.83 1.39 -16.24
CA ALA A 28 19.18 2.67 -16.51
C ALA A 28 18.29 3.13 -15.33
N SER A 29 17.94 2.24 -14.39
CA SER A 29 17.28 2.60 -13.13
C SER A 29 18.18 3.41 -12.20
N LEU A 30 19.51 3.21 -12.23
CA LEU A 30 20.49 3.97 -11.44
C LEU A 30 20.70 5.39 -11.98
N GLU A 31 20.61 5.58 -13.31
CA GLU A 31 20.70 6.92 -13.91
C GLU A 31 19.45 7.78 -13.62
N LYS A 32 18.24 7.17 -13.59
CA LYS A 32 17.03 7.88 -13.13
C LYS A 32 17.13 8.34 -11.66
N ARG A 33 17.85 7.59 -10.82
CA ARG A 33 18.07 7.92 -9.40
C ARG A 33 19.05 9.09 -9.17
N ALA A 34 19.80 9.50 -10.19
CA ALA A 34 20.87 10.50 -10.09
C ALA A 34 20.53 11.89 -10.67
N LEU A 35 19.32 12.07 -11.23
CA LEU A 35 18.92 13.30 -11.93
C LEU A 35 17.81 14.09 -11.22
N VAL A 36 17.98 14.43 -9.94
CA VAL A 36 17.27 15.59 -9.37
C VAL A 36 18.19 16.35 -8.40
N PRO A 37 19.16 17.12 -8.89
CA PRO A 37 19.73 18.18 -8.07
C PRO A 37 18.61 19.21 -7.92
N ASN A 38 18.00 19.28 -6.72
CA ASN A 38 16.92 20.20 -6.31
C ASN A 38 15.54 19.55 -6.05
N VAL A 39 15.47 18.55 -5.19
CA VAL A 39 14.20 17.92 -4.76
C VAL A 39 13.26 18.89 -4.02
N LEU A 40 13.79 20.00 -3.48
CA LEU A 40 13.05 20.95 -2.63
C LEU A 40 13.15 22.42 -3.09
N SER A 41 13.81 22.71 -4.22
CA SER A 41 13.99 24.11 -4.66
C SER A 41 12.71 24.73 -5.24
N GLY A 42 11.69 23.92 -5.52
CA GLY A 42 10.35 24.36 -5.91
C GLY A 42 9.49 24.55 -4.67
N ALA A 43 9.16 25.80 -4.35
CA ALA A 43 8.23 26.23 -3.30
C ALA A 43 8.57 25.91 -1.83
N ILE A 44 9.46 24.95 -1.51
CA ILE A 44 9.81 24.59 -0.12
C ILE A 44 11.29 24.83 0.23
N GLY A 45 11.87 25.94 -0.23
CA GLY A 45 13.24 26.33 0.10
C GLY A 45 13.50 26.53 1.61
N THR A 46 12.44 26.71 2.41
CA THR A 46 12.49 26.75 3.88
C THR A 46 12.61 25.37 4.52
N VAL A 47 12.06 24.31 3.90
CA VAL A 47 12.21 22.92 4.36
C VAL A 47 13.56 22.35 3.95
N ASP A 48 14.17 22.81 2.85
CA ASP A 48 15.52 22.38 2.45
C ASP A 48 16.56 22.68 3.57
N GLY A 49 16.43 23.84 4.23
CA GLY A 49 17.23 24.20 5.41
C GLY A 49 16.95 23.32 6.63
N ALA A 50 15.70 22.94 6.88
CA ALA A 50 15.30 22.08 7.99
C ALA A 50 15.52 20.58 7.75
N LEU A 51 15.58 20.15 6.48
CA LEU A 51 15.84 18.77 6.08
C LEU A 51 17.35 18.52 6.02
N SER A 52 18.15 19.50 5.60
CA SER A 52 19.62 19.41 5.65
C SER A 52 20.15 19.20 7.08
N SER A 53 19.46 19.71 8.10
CA SER A 53 19.78 19.43 9.52
C SER A 53 19.36 18.02 9.97
N VAL A 54 18.28 17.45 9.42
CA VAL A 54 17.89 16.03 9.63
C VAL A 54 18.89 15.08 8.99
N VAL A 55 19.35 15.39 7.77
CA VAL A 55 20.35 14.60 7.03
C VAL A 55 21.72 14.62 7.73
N GLY A 56 22.05 15.69 8.46
CA GLY A 56 23.29 15.83 9.21
C GLY A 56 23.26 15.34 10.67
N GLY A 57 22.08 15.13 11.27
CA GLY A 57 22.02 14.90 12.70
C GLY A 57 20.70 14.35 13.22
N VAL A 58 20.50 13.03 13.16
CA VAL A 58 19.83 12.28 14.24
C VAL A 58 20.54 10.93 14.41
N ALA A 59 21.78 10.99 14.85
CA ALA A 59 22.36 9.94 15.66
C ALA A 59 22.62 10.57 17.03
N ALA A 60 21.70 10.35 17.97
CA ALA A 60 21.75 10.74 19.38
C ALA A 60 21.14 12.10 19.82
N ASP A 61 19.82 12.31 19.64
CA ASP A 61 18.93 12.75 20.75
C ASP A 61 17.45 12.76 20.30
N SER A 62 16.55 12.16 21.10
CA SER A 62 15.13 12.01 20.70
C SER A 62 14.31 13.30 20.85
N SER A 63 14.75 14.23 21.70
CA SER A 63 14.11 15.54 21.89
C SER A 63 14.37 16.48 20.71
N GLU A 64 15.60 16.51 20.19
CA GLU A 64 15.97 17.34 19.03
C GLU A 64 15.26 16.86 17.74
N ALA A 65 15.15 15.54 17.53
CA ALA A 65 14.40 14.97 16.42
C ALA A 65 12.92 15.43 16.43
N SER A 66 12.25 15.36 17.59
CA SER A 66 10.84 15.77 17.73
C SER A 66 10.60 17.26 17.43
N GLY A 67 11.54 18.12 17.83
CA GLY A 67 11.50 19.55 17.51
C GLY A 67 11.68 19.83 16.03
N ILE A 68 12.56 19.10 15.35
CA ILE A 68 12.80 19.24 13.90
C ILE A 68 11.58 18.75 13.09
N PHE A 69 11.00 17.61 13.45
CA PHE A 69 9.77 17.12 12.81
C PHE A 69 8.61 18.11 12.98
N SER A 70 8.46 18.70 14.16
CA SER A 70 7.44 19.71 14.42
C SER A 70 7.65 20.98 13.57
N ALA A 71 8.90 21.38 13.33
CA ALA A 71 9.23 22.53 12.49
C ALA A 71 9.01 22.26 10.99
N ILE A 72 9.37 21.08 10.49
CA ILE A 72 9.08 20.64 9.11
C ILE A 72 7.57 20.63 8.90
N LEU A 73 6.80 20.14 9.87
CA LEU A 73 5.34 20.12 9.76
C LEU A 73 4.73 21.52 9.76
N GLY A 74 5.15 22.40 10.68
CA GLY A 74 4.65 23.79 10.68
C GLY A 74 4.89 24.46 9.33
N ALA A 75 6.05 24.22 8.70
CA ALA A 75 6.33 24.70 7.37
C ALA A 75 5.43 24.07 6.29
N ILE A 76 5.12 22.76 6.37
CA ILE A 76 4.17 22.09 5.46
C ILE A 76 2.76 22.65 5.64
N GLU A 77 2.30 22.82 6.89
CA GLU A 77 0.97 23.34 7.23
C GLU A 77 0.80 24.77 6.72
N ASP A 78 1.77 25.65 6.99
CA ASP A 78 1.77 27.03 6.52
C ASP A 78 1.80 27.06 4.99
N THR A 79 2.64 26.21 4.36
CA THR A 79 2.68 26.08 2.90
C THR A 79 1.33 25.62 2.34
N ILE A 80 0.71 24.57 2.88
CA ILE A 80 -0.58 24.09 2.37
C ILE A 80 -1.64 25.17 2.50
N LYS A 81 -1.75 25.82 3.67
CA LYS A 81 -2.73 26.89 3.91
C LYS A 81 -2.54 28.09 3.00
N ASP A 82 -1.30 28.53 2.81
CA ASP A 82 -0.98 29.71 2.00
C ASP A 82 -1.12 29.46 0.49
N GLN A 83 -1.12 28.20 0.05
CA GLN A 83 -1.20 27.83 -1.36
C GLN A 83 -2.63 27.63 -1.87
N VAL A 84 -3.64 27.43 -1.00
CA VAL A 84 -5.03 27.22 -1.46
C VAL A 84 -5.54 28.45 -2.21
N THR A 85 -5.66 28.32 -3.53
CA THR A 85 -6.08 29.41 -4.44
C THR A 85 -7.44 29.14 -5.09
N ALA A 86 -7.87 27.87 -5.11
CA ALA A 86 -9.16 27.44 -5.64
C ALA A 86 -9.62 26.16 -4.91
N THR A 87 -10.90 25.83 -5.03
CA THR A 87 -11.45 24.53 -4.59
C THR A 87 -12.46 24.04 -5.64
N PRO A 88 -12.38 22.77 -6.07
CA PRO A 88 -13.37 22.21 -6.97
C PRO A 88 -14.79 22.34 -6.43
N THR A 89 -15.72 22.75 -7.30
CA THR A 89 -17.14 22.92 -6.94
C THR A 89 -18.04 21.79 -7.43
N ASN A 90 -17.49 20.90 -8.26
CA ASN A 90 -18.17 19.73 -8.81
C ASN A 90 -17.15 18.66 -9.21
N ILE A 91 -17.63 17.42 -9.41
CA ILE A 91 -16.78 16.25 -9.70
C ILE A 91 -15.98 16.43 -10.98
N ALA A 92 -16.59 16.99 -12.04
CA ALA A 92 -15.90 17.18 -13.32
C ALA A 92 -14.72 18.17 -13.19
N GLN A 93 -14.87 19.20 -12.37
CA GLN A 93 -13.77 20.12 -12.06
C GLN A 93 -12.68 19.40 -11.25
N ALA A 94 -13.05 18.61 -10.23
CA ALA A 94 -12.09 17.88 -9.40
C ALA A 94 -11.25 16.91 -10.25
N THR A 95 -11.90 16.04 -11.02
CA THR A 95 -11.19 15.05 -11.86
C THR A 95 -10.37 15.71 -12.96
N SER A 96 -10.82 16.84 -13.52
CA SER A 96 -10.03 17.61 -14.49
C SER A 96 -8.79 18.24 -13.89
N VAL A 97 -8.86 18.73 -12.64
CA VAL A 97 -7.70 19.30 -11.94
C VAL A 97 -6.67 18.20 -11.67
N VAL A 98 -7.10 17.10 -11.06
CA VAL A 98 -6.27 15.93 -10.76
C VAL A 98 -5.59 15.40 -12.04
N ALA A 99 -6.37 15.20 -13.11
CA ALA A 99 -5.82 14.77 -14.39
C ALA A 99 -4.77 15.76 -14.94
N SER A 100 -4.97 17.06 -14.79
CA SER A 100 -4.00 18.05 -15.28
C SER A 100 -2.70 18.08 -14.47
N ILE A 101 -2.77 17.81 -13.16
CA ILE A 101 -1.61 17.70 -12.28
C ILE A 101 -0.75 16.50 -12.66
N PHE A 102 -1.37 15.32 -12.77
CA PHE A 102 -0.67 14.04 -12.94
C PHE A 102 -0.42 13.62 -14.40
N SER A 103 -1.05 14.29 -15.38
CA SER A 103 -0.73 14.07 -16.82
C SER A 103 0.51 14.84 -17.31
N ALA A 104 1.03 15.76 -16.50
CA ALA A 104 2.28 16.46 -16.78
C ALA A 104 3.49 15.51 -16.70
N THR A 105 4.62 15.90 -17.29
CA THR A 105 5.92 15.18 -17.17
C THR A 105 6.17 14.76 -15.71
N PRO A 106 6.64 13.53 -15.42
CA PRO A 106 6.78 13.04 -14.06
C PRO A 106 7.50 14.04 -13.15
N THR A 107 6.79 14.55 -12.15
CA THR A 107 7.32 15.37 -11.06
C THR A 107 7.51 14.54 -9.81
N THR A 108 8.13 15.10 -8.76
CA THR A 108 8.18 14.40 -7.47
C THR A 108 6.78 14.36 -6.86
N ILE A 109 6.48 13.36 -6.01
CA ILE A 109 5.18 13.29 -5.32
C ILE A 109 4.89 14.59 -4.54
N TYR A 110 5.93 15.24 -4.02
CA TYR A 110 5.80 16.45 -3.21
C TYR A 110 5.40 17.68 -4.05
N ASP A 111 5.89 17.80 -5.29
CA ASP A 111 5.43 18.85 -6.20
C ASP A 111 3.93 18.70 -6.50
N ASP A 112 3.46 17.46 -6.66
CA ASP A 112 2.06 17.18 -6.95
C ASP A 112 1.17 17.42 -5.73
N ILE A 113 1.64 17.10 -4.52
CA ILE A 113 0.96 17.45 -3.26
C ILE A 113 0.79 18.96 -3.14
N ILE A 114 1.80 19.76 -3.48
CA ILE A 114 1.68 21.23 -3.46
C ILE A 114 0.63 21.70 -4.47
N LYS A 115 0.62 21.15 -5.69
CA LYS A 115 -0.38 21.51 -6.71
C LYS A 115 -1.80 21.10 -6.31
N LEU A 116 -1.95 19.93 -5.67
CA LEU A 116 -3.23 19.46 -5.12
C LEU A 116 -3.71 20.40 -4.01
N ALA A 117 -2.84 20.72 -3.04
CA ALA A 117 -3.11 21.70 -2.00
C ALA A 117 -3.48 23.07 -2.56
N ALA A 118 -2.80 23.52 -3.61
CA ALA A 118 -3.12 24.80 -4.25
C ALA A 118 -4.52 24.85 -4.85
N ASN A 119 -5.09 23.68 -5.16
CA ASN A 119 -6.45 23.50 -5.63
C ASN A 119 -7.39 23.00 -4.51
N GLY A 120 -7.02 23.12 -3.25
CA GLY A 120 -7.87 22.76 -2.11
C GLY A 120 -8.14 21.26 -1.99
N ILE A 121 -7.24 20.42 -2.53
CA ILE A 121 -7.25 18.96 -2.39
C ILE A 121 -6.08 18.59 -1.46
N ALA A 122 -6.27 18.80 -0.16
CA ALA A 122 -5.25 18.49 0.83
C ALA A 122 -5.88 18.21 2.20
N PRO A 123 -5.20 17.42 3.05
CA PRO A 123 -5.65 17.21 4.42
C PRO A 123 -5.81 18.54 5.15
N ASP A 124 -6.82 18.63 6.01
CA ASP A 124 -6.98 19.82 6.83
C ASP A 124 -5.91 19.92 7.92
N ALA A 125 -5.83 21.07 8.59
CA ALA A 125 -4.84 21.31 9.64
C ALA A 125 -4.97 20.34 10.83
N THR A 126 -6.19 19.86 11.12
CA THR A 126 -6.44 18.93 12.21
C THR A 126 -5.93 17.54 11.86
N ASP A 127 -6.20 17.08 10.63
CA ASP A 127 -5.70 15.80 10.13
C ASP A 127 -4.18 15.80 10.04
N LEU A 128 -3.60 16.90 9.57
CA LEU A 128 -2.15 17.10 9.54
C LEU A 128 -1.53 17.09 10.95
N ALA A 129 -2.16 17.76 11.91
CA ALA A 129 -1.72 17.74 13.31
C ALA A 129 -1.85 16.33 13.92
N ASN A 130 -2.91 15.58 13.61
CA ASN A 130 -3.14 14.23 14.11
C ASN A 130 -2.09 13.23 13.59
N LEU A 131 -1.63 13.40 12.35
CA LEU A 131 -0.51 12.61 11.80
C LEU A 131 0.77 12.81 12.63
N LEU A 132 1.02 14.01 13.17
CA LEU A 132 2.24 14.32 13.93
C LEU A 132 2.32 13.63 15.29
N VAL A 133 1.24 13.73 16.06
CA VAL A 133 1.24 13.29 17.46
C VAL A 133 0.86 11.82 17.61
N GLY A 134 0.58 11.13 16.49
CA GLY A 134 0.03 9.77 16.50
C GLY A 134 -1.28 9.68 17.27
N ALA A 135 -1.97 10.81 17.49
CA ALA A 135 -3.19 10.92 18.29
C ALA A 135 -4.43 10.64 17.43
N VAL A 136 -4.30 9.67 16.53
CA VAL A 136 -5.42 9.19 15.72
C VAL A 136 -6.47 8.55 16.63
N SER A 137 -7.68 9.10 16.60
CA SER A 137 -8.78 8.73 17.49
C SER A 137 -10.04 8.40 16.70
N GLY A 138 -11.06 7.89 17.39
CA GLY A 138 -12.33 7.51 16.74
C GLY A 138 -12.10 6.51 15.61
N PRO A 139 -12.69 6.72 14.41
CA PRO A 139 -12.49 5.86 13.24
C PRO A 139 -11.03 5.62 12.84
N ASN A 140 -10.13 6.56 13.09
CA ASN A 140 -8.70 6.44 12.78
C ASN A 140 -7.87 5.75 13.89
N SER A 141 -8.48 5.36 15.03
CA SER A 141 -7.74 4.85 16.18
C SER A 141 -6.94 3.58 15.87
N GLU A 142 -5.68 3.55 16.32
CA GLU A 142 -4.78 2.39 16.28
C GLU A 142 -4.80 1.56 17.58
N THR A 143 -5.61 1.97 18.57
CA THR A 143 -5.63 1.41 19.93
C THR A 143 -7.05 1.01 20.38
N ASN A 144 -7.78 0.31 19.50
CA ASN A 144 -9.16 -0.11 19.73
C ASN A 144 -9.29 -1.22 20.79
N ILE A 145 -10.38 -1.17 21.56
CA ILE A 145 -10.70 -2.19 22.57
C ILE A 145 -11.72 -3.18 22.01
N ASN A 146 -11.22 -4.32 21.53
CA ASN A 146 -12.03 -5.38 20.93
C ASN A 146 -12.18 -6.58 21.89
N LEU A 147 -13.32 -6.64 22.59
CA LEU A 147 -13.53 -7.58 23.71
C LEU A 147 -14.03 -8.97 23.31
N LYS A 148 -14.58 -9.12 22.09
CA LYS A 148 -15.19 -10.38 21.66
C LYS A 148 -14.12 -11.38 21.24
N ASN A 149 -14.13 -12.59 21.82
CA ASN A 149 -13.17 -13.62 21.46
C ASN A 149 -13.76 -14.62 20.46
N PRO A 150 -12.96 -15.10 19.48
CA PRO A 150 -13.30 -16.27 18.69
C PRO A 150 -13.55 -17.51 19.57
N ALA A 151 -14.40 -18.43 19.10
CA ALA A 151 -14.70 -19.67 19.84
C ALA A 151 -13.52 -20.64 19.89
N SER A 152 -12.59 -20.56 18.93
CA SER A 152 -11.37 -21.36 18.87
C SER A 152 -10.16 -20.44 18.91
N PRO A 153 -9.07 -20.82 19.60
CA PRO A 153 -7.85 -20.02 19.63
C PRO A 153 -7.31 -19.75 18.22
N ILE A 154 -6.93 -18.50 17.95
CA ILE A 154 -6.30 -18.06 16.70
C ILE A 154 -4.86 -17.56 16.91
N TYR A 155 -4.44 -17.43 18.16
CA TYR A 155 -3.13 -16.98 18.62
C TYR A 155 -2.60 -17.98 19.66
N PRO A 156 -1.28 -18.28 19.72
CA PRO A 156 -0.19 -17.70 18.91
C PRO A 156 -0.14 -18.19 17.46
N LYS A 157 -0.90 -19.24 17.14
CA LYS A 157 -1.10 -19.78 15.79
C LYS A 157 -2.50 -20.35 15.68
N LYS A 158 -3.18 -20.14 14.55
CA LYS A 158 -4.47 -20.79 14.27
C LYS A 158 -4.28 -22.20 13.70
N SER A 159 -3.22 -22.43 12.94
CA SER A 159 -2.85 -23.73 12.40
C SER A 159 -1.37 -24.03 12.62
N SER A 160 -1.02 -25.32 12.67
CA SER A 160 0.37 -25.76 12.79
C SER A 160 1.25 -25.36 11.59
N THR A 161 0.63 -25.06 10.45
CA THR A 161 1.30 -24.58 9.24
C THR A 161 1.55 -23.08 9.22
N ASP A 162 0.95 -22.32 10.12
CA ASP A 162 1.20 -20.88 10.22
C ASP A 162 2.52 -20.61 10.97
N PRO A 163 3.26 -19.55 10.61
CA PRO A 163 4.34 -19.06 11.45
C PRO A 163 3.78 -18.51 12.77
N ALA A 164 4.66 -18.34 13.76
CA ALA A 164 4.28 -17.61 14.96
C ALA A 164 4.27 -16.12 14.63
N TYR A 165 3.32 -15.37 15.17
CA TYR A 165 3.36 -13.91 15.13
C TYR A 165 4.59 -13.41 15.91
N THR A 166 5.21 -12.35 15.40
CA THR A 166 6.25 -11.60 16.12
C THR A 166 5.63 -10.60 17.09
N LEU A 167 4.38 -10.19 16.84
CA LEU A 167 3.60 -9.26 17.65
C LEU A 167 2.76 -9.98 18.71
N THR A 168 2.48 -9.29 19.82
CA THR A 168 1.52 -9.76 20.82
C THR A 168 0.09 -9.73 20.28
N GLU A 169 -0.79 -10.57 20.82
CA GLU A 169 -2.21 -10.57 20.42
C GLU A 169 -2.88 -9.21 20.64
N THR A 170 -2.52 -8.49 21.71
CA THR A 170 -3.04 -7.14 21.96
C THR A 170 -2.64 -6.17 20.85
N GLN A 171 -1.38 -6.17 20.44
CA GLN A 171 -0.90 -5.34 19.32
C GLN A 171 -1.64 -5.68 18.03
N LEU A 172 -1.80 -6.97 17.73
CA LEU A 172 -2.50 -7.41 16.51
C LEU A 172 -3.99 -7.04 16.51
N ARG A 173 -4.65 -7.08 17.68
CA ARG A 173 -6.09 -6.87 17.80
C ARG A 173 -6.49 -5.40 17.85
N GLN A 174 -5.66 -4.53 18.42
CA GLN A 174 -6.00 -3.13 18.67
C GLN A 174 -6.10 -2.29 17.39
N VAL A 175 -5.49 -2.73 16.29
CA VAL A 175 -5.54 -1.99 15.00
C VAL A 175 -6.87 -2.14 14.27
N ILE A 176 -7.72 -3.06 14.71
CA ILE A 176 -8.96 -3.41 14.04
C ILE A 176 -10.06 -2.47 14.54
N TYR A 177 -10.49 -1.54 13.70
CA TYR A 177 -11.66 -0.74 14.01
C TYR A 177 -12.94 -1.50 13.64
N ILE A 178 -13.78 -1.78 14.63
CA ILE A 178 -15.09 -2.40 14.46
C ILE A 178 -16.16 -1.34 14.71
N PRO A 179 -16.89 -0.88 13.68
CA PRO A 179 -17.98 0.07 13.88
C PRO A 179 -19.04 -0.45 14.84
N SER A 180 -19.70 0.44 15.58
CA SER A 180 -20.81 0.08 16.46
C SER A 180 -22.00 -0.56 15.72
N THR A 181 -22.08 -0.34 14.41
CA THR A 181 -23.09 -0.90 13.50
C THR A 181 -22.72 -2.30 12.97
N PHE A 182 -21.53 -2.81 13.28
CA PHE A 182 -21.10 -4.14 12.86
C PHE A 182 -21.97 -5.23 13.50
N THR A 183 -22.45 -6.16 12.68
CA THR A 183 -23.51 -7.12 13.04
C THR A 183 -22.99 -8.50 13.40
N TYR A 184 -21.67 -8.70 13.38
CA TYR A 184 -21.02 -9.95 13.78
C TYR A 184 -21.57 -11.20 13.05
N GLY A 185 -21.68 -11.11 11.73
CA GLY A 185 -21.99 -12.24 10.85
C GLY A 185 -23.42 -12.29 10.30
N GLN A 186 -24.33 -11.43 10.77
CA GLN A 186 -25.65 -11.28 10.13
C GLN A 186 -25.49 -10.80 8.68
N LYS A 187 -24.61 -9.80 8.48
CA LYS A 187 -24.10 -9.39 7.17
C LYS A 187 -22.70 -9.97 6.94
N PRO A 188 -22.29 -10.25 5.68
CA PRO A 188 -20.94 -10.70 5.36
C PRO A 188 -19.87 -9.68 5.81
N PRO A 189 -18.90 -10.05 6.67
CA PRO A 189 -17.82 -9.14 7.05
C PRO A 189 -16.93 -8.78 5.86
N VAL A 190 -16.54 -7.51 5.76
CA VAL A 190 -15.56 -7.03 4.78
C VAL A 190 -14.44 -6.31 5.52
N ILE A 191 -13.21 -6.81 5.38
CA ILE A 191 -12.01 -6.22 5.99
C ILE A 191 -11.39 -5.28 4.97
N LEU A 192 -11.26 -4.00 5.33
CA LEU A 192 -10.63 -2.99 4.51
C LEU A 192 -9.16 -2.81 4.95
N VAL A 193 -8.23 -3.05 4.04
CA VAL A 193 -6.77 -3.00 4.28
C VAL A 193 -6.16 -1.80 3.57
N PRO A 194 -5.54 -0.85 4.30
CA PRO A 194 -5.12 0.44 3.76
C PRO A 194 -3.94 0.34 2.78
N GLY A 195 -3.61 1.48 2.18
CA GLY A 195 -2.40 1.68 1.40
C GLY A 195 -1.25 2.31 2.19
N THR A 196 -0.09 2.40 1.54
CA THR A 196 1.14 2.99 2.09
C THR A 196 0.89 4.42 2.57
N GLY A 197 1.29 4.74 3.80
CA GLY A 197 1.24 6.10 4.33
C GLY A 197 -0.16 6.57 4.77
N ALA A 198 -1.17 5.70 4.79
CA ALA A 198 -2.51 5.99 5.29
C ALA A 198 -3.01 4.94 6.29
N THR A 199 -3.93 5.34 7.18
CA THR A 199 -4.72 4.39 7.97
C THR A 199 -5.84 3.76 7.14
N GLY A 200 -6.52 2.74 7.68
CA GLY A 200 -7.72 2.14 7.08
C GLY A 200 -8.82 3.16 6.87
N TYR A 201 -9.07 4.03 7.85
CA TYR A 201 -10.11 5.03 7.68
C TYR A 201 -9.75 6.09 6.63
N GLN A 202 -8.53 6.66 6.68
CA GLN A 202 -8.04 7.62 5.67
C GLN A 202 -8.05 7.05 4.24
N SER A 203 -7.87 5.74 4.09
CA SER A 203 -7.91 5.10 2.77
C SER A 203 -9.34 4.98 2.22
N PHE A 204 -10.34 4.83 3.08
CA PHE A 204 -11.66 4.33 2.68
C PHE A 204 -12.87 5.19 3.07
N ASP A 205 -12.71 6.25 3.87
CA ASP A 205 -13.80 7.13 4.32
C ASP A 205 -14.43 7.94 3.18
N GLY A 206 -13.64 8.29 2.17
CA GLY A 206 -14.09 8.87 0.92
C GLY A 206 -14.77 7.88 -0.05
N ASN A 207 -14.73 6.56 0.17
CA ASN A 207 -15.09 5.59 -0.88
C ASN A 207 -15.80 4.31 -0.37
N PHE A 208 -15.07 3.22 -0.07
CA PHE A 208 -15.66 1.92 0.25
C PHE A 208 -16.40 1.91 1.58
N ILE A 209 -16.04 2.74 2.57
CA ILE A 209 -16.80 2.84 3.83
C ILE A 209 -18.24 3.33 3.58
N PRO A 210 -18.48 4.49 2.94
CA PRO A 210 -19.84 4.94 2.68
C PRO A 210 -20.59 4.00 1.72
N LEU A 211 -19.92 3.39 0.75
CA LEU A 211 -20.54 2.48 -0.22
C LEU A 211 -20.95 1.10 0.35
N LEU A 212 -20.30 0.65 1.43
CA LEU A 212 -20.58 -0.65 2.06
C LEU A 212 -21.38 -0.52 3.35
N THR A 213 -21.52 0.68 3.91
CA THR A 213 -22.27 0.88 5.15
C THR A 213 -23.77 0.75 4.91
N GLY A 214 -24.44 -0.03 5.75
CA GLY A 214 -25.91 -0.17 5.73
C GLY A 214 -26.48 -1.11 4.66
N VAL A 215 -25.66 -1.66 3.77
CA VAL A 215 -26.10 -2.64 2.75
C VAL A 215 -26.20 -4.05 3.34
N SER A 216 -27.04 -4.92 2.77
CA SER A 216 -27.24 -6.29 3.28
C SER A 216 -26.10 -7.26 2.94
N TYR A 217 -25.28 -6.94 1.94
CA TYR A 217 -24.23 -7.82 1.42
C TYR A 217 -22.83 -7.52 1.99
N ALA A 218 -22.68 -6.53 2.87
CA ALA A 218 -21.40 -6.15 3.45
C ALA A 218 -21.51 -5.60 4.87
N ASP A 219 -20.45 -5.78 5.64
CA ASP A 219 -20.29 -5.25 6.99
C ASP A 219 -18.83 -4.81 7.16
N PRO A 220 -18.50 -3.54 6.86
CA PRO A 220 -17.12 -3.10 6.79
C PRO A 220 -16.49 -2.97 8.19
N VAL A 221 -15.26 -3.43 8.30
CA VAL A 221 -14.30 -3.12 9.37
C VAL A 221 -12.99 -2.72 8.68
N TRP A 222 -12.15 -1.92 9.31
CA TRP A 222 -10.91 -1.46 8.68
C TRP A 222 -9.73 -1.56 9.63
N LEU A 223 -8.53 -1.63 9.05
CA LEU A 223 -7.28 -1.80 9.78
C LEU A 223 -6.52 -0.47 9.81
N ASN A 224 -6.30 0.07 11.00
CA ASN A 224 -5.43 1.21 11.21
C ASN A 224 -4.07 0.67 11.68
N ILE A 225 -3.28 0.17 10.72
CA ILE A 225 -1.99 -0.46 11.02
C ILE A 225 -0.98 0.63 11.44
N PRO A 226 -0.21 0.44 12.53
CA PRO A 226 0.59 1.49 13.14
C PRO A 226 1.58 2.15 12.19
N ILE A 227 1.78 3.45 12.43
CA ILE A 227 2.64 4.31 11.61
C ILE A 227 2.22 4.26 10.13
N GLN A 228 0.90 4.23 9.91
CA GLN A 228 0.28 4.34 8.59
C GLN A 228 0.88 3.36 7.56
N LEU A 229 1.07 2.10 7.96
CA LEU A 229 1.61 1.03 7.09
C LEU A 229 3.08 1.20 6.66
N LEU A 230 3.83 2.17 7.20
CA LEU A 230 5.20 2.48 6.74
C LEU A 230 6.31 1.58 7.33
N GLY A 231 5.96 0.69 8.26
CA GLY A 231 6.86 -0.31 8.84
C GLY A 231 7.29 -1.41 7.87
N ASP A 232 7.94 -2.45 8.38
CA ASP A 232 8.26 -3.65 7.58
C ASP A 232 6.96 -4.32 7.10
N ALA A 233 6.78 -4.45 5.78
CA ALA A 233 5.60 -5.04 5.15
C ALA A 233 5.32 -6.49 5.62
N GLN A 234 6.34 -7.22 6.07
CA GLN A 234 6.19 -8.55 6.65
C GLN A 234 5.47 -8.49 8.01
N VAL A 235 5.72 -7.44 8.80
CA VAL A 235 5.03 -7.16 10.06
C VAL A 235 3.63 -6.59 9.78
N ASN A 236 3.47 -5.71 8.78
CA ASN A 236 2.16 -5.21 8.35
C ASN A 236 1.21 -6.38 7.99
N ALA A 237 1.72 -7.36 7.25
CA ALA A 237 0.99 -8.57 6.89
C ALA A 237 0.57 -9.43 8.09
N GLU A 238 1.26 -9.37 9.24
CA GLU A 238 0.82 -10.05 10.47
C GLU A 238 -0.51 -9.50 10.99
N TYR A 239 -0.69 -8.18 10.95
CA TYR A 239 -1.96 -7.54 11.32
C TYR A 239 -3.10 -8.01 10.41
N VAL A 240 -2.84 -8.09 9.10
CA VAL A 240 -3.82 -8.59 8.13
C VAL A 240 -4.17 -10.06 8.39
N ALA A 241 -3.17 -10.91 8.59
CA ALA A 241 -3.37 -12.33 8.90
C ALA A 241 -4.19 -12.54 10.18
N TYR A 242 -3.88 -11.77 11.23
CA TYR A 242 -4.63 -11.82 12.48
C TYR A 242 -6.07 -11.33 12.28
N ALA A 243 -6.26 -10.18 11.62
CA ALA A 243 -7.58 -9.59 11.38
C ALA A 243 -8.51 -10.53 10.60
N ILE A 244 -8.00 -11.21 9.56
CA ILE A 244 -8.75 -12.21 8.80
C ILE A 244 -9.30 -13.30 9.73
N ASN A 245 -8.43 -13.87 10.55
CA ASN A 245 -8.79 -14.96 11.46
C ASN A 245 -9.69 -14.49 12.60
N TYR A 246 -9.45 -13.29 13.13
CA TYR A 246 -10.20 -12.68 14.22
C TYR A 246 -11.62 -12.30 13.79
N ILE A 247 -11.77 -11.52 12.73
CA ILE A 247 -13.08 -11.07 12.21
C ILE A 247 -13.92 -12.28 11.78
N SER A 248 -13.31 -13.26 11.11
CA SER A 248 -14.02 -14.49 10.76
C SER A 248 -14.46 -15.26 12.01
N GLY A 249 -13.59 -15.37 13.02
CA GLY A 249 -13.86 -16.08 14.26
C GLY A 249 -14.99 -15.46 15.09
N ILE A 250 -15.01 -14.13 15.26
CA ILE A 250 -16.05 -13.43 16.04
C ILE A 250 -17.38 -13.33 15.29
N SER A 251 -17.35 -13.42 13.96
CA SER A 251 -18.54 -13.39 13.08
C SER A 251 -19.06 -14.78 12.73
N LYS A 252 -18.29 -15.84 13.05
CA LYS A 252 -18.57 -17.24 12.66
C LYS A 252 -18.90 -17.39 11.17
N ARG A 253 -18.22 -16.59 10.34
CA ARG A 253 -18.45 -16.48 8.89
C ARG A 253 -17.13 -16.18 8.19
N ASN A 254 -16.99 -16.59 6.94
CA ASN A 254 -15.87 -16.15 6.11
C ASN A 254 -15.99 -14.65 5.83
N SER A 255 -14.85 -13.96 5.78
CA SER A 255 -14.75 -12.53 5.47
C SER A 255 -14.38 -12.34 4.00
N SER A 256 -14.78 -11.22 3.41
CA SER A 256 -14.12 -10.72 2.19
C SER A 256 -13.08 -9.67 2.57
N ILE A 257 -12.11 -9.44 1.70
CA ILE A 257 -11.07 -8.43 1.87
C ILE A 257 -11.18 -7.45 0.72
N ILE A 258 -11.15 -6.16 1.02
CA ILE A 258 -10.88 -5.11 0.05
C ILE A 258 -9.59 -4.44 0.46
N SER A 259 -8.60 -4.41 -0.41
CA SER A 259 -7.33 -3.71 -0.14
C SER A 259 -7.11 -2.59 -1.14
N TRP A 260 -6.29 -1.63 -0.74
CA TRP A 260 -5.75 -0.60 -1.62
C TRP A 260 -4.22 -0.63 -1.59
N SER A 261 -3.57 -0.41 -2.73
CA SER A 261 -2.10 -0.21 -2.79
C SER A 261 -1.34 -1.36 -2.11
N GLN A 262 -0.40 -1.04 -1.21
CA GLN A 262 0.35 -1.97 -0.36
C GLN A 262 -0.53 -2.97 0.41
N GLY A 263 -1.76 -2.63 0.78
CA GLY A 263 -2.68 -3.58 1.40
C GLY A 263 -2.89 -4.83 0.54
N GLY A 264 -2.66 -4.71 -0.77
CA GLY A 264 -2.57 -5.81 -1.72
C GLY A 264 -1.47 -6.81 -1.38
N ILE A 265 -0.22 -6.35 -1.31
CA ILE A 265 0.93 -7.19 -0.98
C ILE A 265 0.91 -7.70 0.47
N ASP A 266 0.40 -6.90 1.42
CA ASP A 266 0.23 -7.34 2.81
C ASP A 266 -0.77 -8.49 2.91
N THR A 267 -1.89 -8.39 2.21
CA THR A 267 -2.90 -9.45 2.15
C THR A 267 -2.36 -10.69 1.44
N GLN A 268 -1.65 -10.53 0.32
CA GLN A 268 -1.07 -11.66 -0.42
C GLN A 268 0.03 -12.35 0.40
N TRP A 269 0.84 -11.61 1.14
CA TRP A 269 1.82 -12.15 2.08
C TRP A 269 1.15 -12.93 3.22
N ALA A 270 0.09 -12.36 3.82
CA ALA A 270 -0.72 -13.03 4.83
C ALA A 270 -1.30 -14.35 4.30
N LEU A 271 -1.88 -14.35 3.10
CA LEU A 271 -2.41 -15.56 2.46
C LEU A 271 -1.30 -16.57 2.15
N LYS A 272 -0.10 -16.12 1.74
CA LYS A 272 1.04 -16.99 1.45
C LYS A 272 1.55 -17.69 2.70
N TYR A 273 1.85 -16.96 3.76
CA TYR A 273 2.57 -17.51 4.91
C TYR A 273 1.64 -17.96 6.06
N PHE A 274 0.53 -17.28 6.31
CA PHE A 274 -0.47 -17.67 7.30
C PHE A 274 -1.61 -18.45 6.63
N SER A 275 -1.28 -19.63 6.13
CA SER A 275 -2.15 -20.49 5.32
C SER A 275 -3.57 -20.75 5.90
N SER A 276 -3.76 -20.64 7.22
CA SER A 276 -5.09 -20.78 7.85
C SER A 276 -6.08 -19.70 7.44
N THR A 277 -5.60 -18.55 6.96
CA THR A 277 -6.41 -17.44 6.46
C THR A 277 -7.19 -17.83 5.21
N ARG A 278 -6.60 -18.62 4.32
CA ARG A 278 -7.18 -19.00 3.00
C ARG A 278 -8.57 -19.63 3.09
N LYS A 279 -8.82 -20.41 4.15
CA LYS A 279 -10.11 -21.12 4.34
C LYS A 279 -11.24 -20.20 4.81
N VAL A 280 -10.90 -19.03 5.33
CA VAL A 280 -11.86 -18.09 5.92
C VAL A 280 -11.99 -16.79 5.13
N VAL A 281 -11.35 -16.71 3.97
CA VAL A 281 -11.51 -15.60 3.01
C VAL A 281 -12.39 -16.08 1.86
N SER A 282 -13.51 -15.39 1.65
CA SER A 282 -14.44 -15.67 0.54
C SER A 282 -13.92 -15.07 -0.77
N ASN A 283 -13.50 -13.82 -0.73
CA ASN A 283 -13.00 -13.06 -1.87
C ASN A 283 -11.92 -12.08 -1.42
N PHE A 284 -10.94 -11.85 -2.29
CA PHE A 284 -9.94 -10.80 -2.17
C PHE A 284 -10.09 -9.82 -3.33
N ILE A 285 -10.50 -8.59 -3.05
CA ILE A 285 -10.68 -7.52 -4.03
C ILE A 285 -9.56 -6.52 -3.80
N ALA A 286 -8.64 -6.40 -4.75
CA ALA A 286 -7.45 -5.57 -4.61
C ALA A 286 -7.53 -4.40 -5.59
N ILE A 287 -7.55 -3.18 -5.05
CA ILE A 287 -7.63 -1.93 -5.79
C ILE A 287 -6.23 -1.32 -5.90
N SER A 288 -5.78 -1.09 -7.12
CA SER A 288 -4.43 -0.62 -7.45
C SER A 288 -3.31 -1.39 -6.71
N PRO A 289 -3.33 -2.74 -6.64
CA PRO A 289 -2.28 -3.47 -5.93
C PRO A 289 -0.95 -3.46 -6.69
N ASP A 290 0.13 -3.66 -5.96
CA ASP A 290 1.50 -3.63 -6.45
C ASP A 290 2.21 -4.99 -6.21
N TYR A 291 1.62 -6.10 -6.67
CA TYR A 291 2.16 -7.46 -6.44
C TYR A 291 3.55 -7.70 -7.05
N HIS A 292 4.01 -6.80 -7.91
CA HIS A 292 5.37 -6.78 -8.44
C HIS A 292 6.11 -5.50 -8.05
N GLY A 293 5.68 -4.81 -7.00
CA GLY A 293 6.19 -3.51 -6.60
C GLY A 293 6.00 -2.43 -7.66
N THR A 294 6.82 -1.38 -7.60
CA THR A 294 6.79 -0.26 -8.55
C THR A 294 8.19 0.16 -8.96
N GLN A 295 8.33 0.61 -10.20
CA GLN A 295 9.54 1.27 -10.72
C GLN A 295 9.63 2.74 -10.28
N LEU A 296 8.58 3.27 -9.67
CA LEU A 296 8.45 4.67 -9.28
C LEU A 296 8.63 4.92 -7.77
N ALA A 297 9.10 3.93 -7.01
CA ALA A 297 9.31 4.08 -5.55
C ALA A 297 10.21 5.28 -5.19
N TYR A 298 11.14 5.65 -6.10
CA TYR A 298 11.99 6.83 -5.96
C TYR A 298 11.21 8.16 -5.89
N LEU A 299 9.96 8.21 -6.36
CA LEU A 299 9.10 9.40 -6.25
C LEU A 299 8.71 9.68 -4.80
N LEU A 300 8.53 8.64 -3.98
CA LEU A 300 8.19 8.75 -2.56
C LEU A 300 9.42 9.05 -1.69
N CYS A 301 10.58 8.52 -2.09
CA CYS A 301 11.87 8.73 -1.42
C CYS A 301 12.94 9.21 -2.41
N PRO A 302 12.83 10.47 -2.89
CA PRO A 302 13.81 11.04 -3.80
C PRO A 302 15.18 11.10 -3.10
N SER A 303 16.22 10.57 -3.76
CA SER A 303 17.59 10.40 -3.24
C SER A 303 17.89 9.11 -2.46
N PHE A 304 16.96 8.16 -2.34
CA PHE A 304 17.34 6.81 -1.91
C PHE A 304 18.26 6.15 -2.97
N PRO A 305 19.36 5.45 -2.58
CA PRO A 305 19.78 5.07 -1.22
C PRO A 305 20.75 6.05 -0.54
N THR A 306 21.02 7.22 -1.12
CA THR A 306 21.87 8.26 -0.51
C THR A 306 21.25 8.82 0.77
N LEU A 307 19.92 8.93 0.82
CA LEU A 307 19.13 9.23 2.02
C LEU A 307 18.28 8.02 2.43
N PRO A 308 17.99 7.84 3.73
CA PRO A 308 17.19 6.72 4.19
C PRO A 308 15.71 6.90 3.81
N CYS A 309 14.96 5.80 3.74
CA CYS A 309 13.54 5.77 3.35
C CYS A 309 12.71 4.90 4.31
N ALA A 310 11.38 4.98 4.25
CA ALA A 310 10.52 4.08 5.03
C ALA A 310 10.70 2.62 4.58
N PRO A 311 10.80 1.64 5.51
CA PRO A 311 10.96 0.22 5.20
C PRO A 311 9.98 -0.31 4.15
N ALA A 312 8.68 -0.03 4.32
CA ALA A 312 7.62 -0.40 3.39
C ALA A 312 7.86 0.10 1.96
N VAL A 313 8.36 1.32 1.80
CA VAL A 313 8.57 1.93 0.48
C VAL A 313 9.73 1.24 -0.24
N ILE A 314 10.82 0.93 0.47
CA ILE A 314 11.95 0.17 -0.08
C ILE A 314 11.49 -1.24 -0.49
N GLN A 315 10.68 -1.88 0.35
CA GLN A 315 10.13 -3.21 0.06
C GLN A 315 9.15 -3.21 -1.12
N GLN A 316 8.56 -2.07 -1.50
CA GLN A 316 7.71 -1.92 -2.68
C GLN A 316 8.48 -1.62 -3.97
N GLU A 317 9.82 -1.51 -3.94
CA GLU A 317 10.60 -1.45 -5.19
C GLU A 317 10.36 -2.71 -6.05
N TYR A 318 10.24 -2.53 -7.38
CA TYR A 318 9.79 -3.56 -8.32
C TYR A 318 10.49 -4.93 -8.17
N ASN A 319 11.77 -4.93 -7.81
CA ASN A 319 12.59 -6.13 -7.63
C ASN A 319 13.23 -6.21 -6.23
N SER A 320 12.59 -5.64 -5.21
CA SER A 320 13.04 -5.78 -3.82
C SER A 320 13.12 -7.26 -3.40
N ASN A 321 13.90 -7.57 -2.37
CA ASN A 321 13.97 -8.93 -1.85
C ASN A 321 12.60 -9.39 -1.33
N PHE A 322 11.81 -8.48 -0.77
CA PHE A 322 10.45 -8.69 -0.30
C PHE A 322 9.54 -9.08 -1.46
N ILE A 323 9.50 -8.32 -2.57
CA ILE A 323 8.66 -8.64 -3.72
C ILE A 323 9.10 -9.95 -4.39
N ALA A 324 10.41 -10.15 -4.57
CA ALA A 324 10.94 -11.41 -5.09
C ALA A 324 10.52 -12.60 -4.21
N THR A 325 10.60 -12.44 -2.89
CA THR A 325 10.19 -13.44 -1.90
C THR A 325 8.67 -13.62 -1.87
N LEU A 326 7.87 -12.57 -2.04
CA LEU A 326 6.41 -12.65 -2.12
C LEU A 326 6.02 -13.50 -3.33
N ARG A 327 6.58 -13.17 -4.50
CA ARG A 327 6.23 -13.78 -5.80
C ARG A 327 6.75 -15.20 -5.96
N SER A 328 7.84 -15.56 -5.30
CA SER A 328 8.42 -16.91 -5.36
C SER A 328 7.41 -18.02 -5.06
N ASN A 329 7.68 -19.22 -5.57
CA ASN A 329 6.95 -20.46 -5.21
C ASN A 329 5.42 -20.33 -5.32
N GLY A 330 4.99 -19.68 -6.40
CA GLY A 330 3.60 -19.47 -6.76
C GLY A 330 2.89 -18.37 -5.97
N GLY A 331 3.62 -17.47 -5.30
CA GLY A 331 3.01 -16.32 -4.64
C GLY A 331 2.62 -15.19 -5.60
N ASP A 332 3.07 -15.26 -6.85
CA ASP A 332 2.58 -14.51 -8.00
C ASP A 332 1.20 -15.01 -8.51
N SER A 333 0.68 -16.08 -7.93
CA SER A 333 -0.66 -16.61 -8.20
C SER A 333 -1.58 -16.45 -6.99
N ALA A 334 -2.87 -16.24 -7.23
CA ALA A 334 -3.87 -16.12 -6.19
C ALA A 334 -3.95 -17.34 -5.27
N TYR A 335 -4.29 -17.10 -4.00
CA TYR A 335 -4.54 -18.14 -2.99
C TYR A 335 -6.03 -18.37 -2.70
N VAL A 336 -6.87 -17.39 -3.04
CA VAL A 336 -8.33 -17.35 -2.87
C VAL A 336 -8.92 -16.64 -4.09
N PRO A 337 -10.25 -16.66 -4.31
CA PRO A 337 -10.83 -15.90 -5.41
C PRO A 337 -10.40 -14.42 -5.39
N THR A 338 -9.74 -13.94 -6.45
CA THR A 338 -9.12 -12.60 -6.46
C THR A 338 -9.59 -11.73 -7.62
N THR A 339 -9.99 -10.50 -7.31
CA THR A 339 -10.37 -9.47 -8.28
C THR A 339 -9.36 -8.34 -8.18
N THR A 340 -8.57 -8.09 -9.21
CA THR A 340 -7.67 -6.93 -9.24
C THR A 340 -8.29 -5.85 -10.13
N VAL A 341 -8.27 -4.60 -9.68
CA VAL A 341 -8.74 -3.45 -10.47
C VAL A 341 -7.66 -2.38 -10.42
N TYR A 342 -7.21 -1.91 -11.57
CA TYR A 342 -6.06 -1.00 -11.68
C TYR A 342 -6.15 -0.11 -12.91
N SER A 343 -5.36 0.96 -12.93
CA SER A 343 -5.37 1.97 -13.97
C SER A 343 -4.01 2.08 -14.65
N SER A 344 -3.98 2.20 -15.98
CA SER A 344 -2.72 2.47 -16.68
C SER A 344 -2.16 3.86 -16.41
N THR A 345 -2.99 4.78 -15.91
CA THR A 345 -2.59 6.15 -15.54
C THR A 345 -2.21 6.30 -14.07
N ASP A 346 -2.02 5.18 -13.37
CA ASP A 346 -1.53 5.13 -12.00
C ASP A 346 -0.14 5.80 -11.89
N GLU A 347 -0.04 6.84 -11.09
CA GLU A 347 1.14 7.69 -10.93
C GLU A 347 2.13 7.18 -9.87
N ILE A 348 1.75 6.14 -9.11
CA ILE A 348 2.55 5.58 -8.02
C ILE A 348 3.10 4.21 -8.40
N VAL A 349 2.27 3.38 -9.00
CA VAL A 349 2.61 2.01 -9.39
C VAL A 349 2.75 1.96 -10.89
N GLN A 350 3.97 1.66 -11.36
CA GLN A 350 4.20 1.33 -12.76
C GLN A 350 5.20 0.16 -12.89
N PRO A 351 5.03 -0.70 -13.91
CA PRO A 351 3.96 -0.69 -14.93
C PRO A 351 2.57 -1.11 -14.41
N GLN A 352 1.49 -0.53 -14.94
CA GLN A 352 0.09 -0.92 -14.67
C GLN A 352 -0.74 -1.18 -15.95
N SER A 353 -0.15 -1.86 -16.93
CA SER A 353 -0.83 -2.18 -18.20
C SER A 353 -0.57 -3.59 -18.68
N GLY A 354 -1.61 -4.22 -19.25
CA GLY A 354 -1.54 -5.56 -19.82
C GLY A 354 -1.11 -6.63 -18.80
N THR A 355 -0.56 -7.74 -19.29
CA THR A 355 -0.08 -8.84 -18.44
C THR A 355 1.21 -8.52 -17.69
N GLY A 356 1.87 -7.40 -18.02
CA GLY A 356 3.05 -6.90 -17.32
C GLY A 356 2.71 -5.97 -16.15
N ALA A 357 1.43 -5.65 -15.93
CA ALA A 357 1.00 -4.80 -14.82
C ALA A 357 1.43 -5.40 -13.47
N SER A 358 1.88 -4.54 -12.55
CA SER A 358 2.21 -4.95 -11.18
C SER A 358 0.99 -5.54 -10.46
N ALA A 359 -0.21 -5.02 -10.75
CA ALA A 359 -1.47 -5.54 -10.24
C ALA A 359 -1.88 -6.92 -10.81
N TYR A 360 -1.19 -7.43 -11.83
CA TYR A 360 -1.57 -8.69 -12.48
C TYR A 360 -1.22 -9.89 -11.60
N LEU A 361 -2.22 -10.73 -11.30
CA LEU A 361 -2.07 -11.95 -10.53
C LEU A 361 -2.44 -13.17 -11.38
N LEU A 362 -1.66 -14.24 -11.28
CA LEU A 362 -1.91 -15.51 -11.96
C LEU A 362 -2.94 -16.37 -11.22
N ASP A 363 -3.43 -17.44 -11.86
CA ASP A 363 -4.39 -18.39 -11.26
C ASP A 363 -3.89 -19.84 -11.32
N ALA A 364 -2.63 -20.10 -10.96
CA ALA A 364 -2.07 -21.46 -10.98
C ALA A 364 -2.81 -22.45 -10.06
N ARG A 365 -3.61 -21.95 -9.11
CA ARG A 365 -4.39 -22.75 -8.16
C ARG A 365 -5.85 -22.96 -8.57
N ASN A 366 -6.26 -22.37 -9.69
CA ASN A 366 -7.65 -22.40 -10.19
C ASN A 366 -8.67 -21.99 -9.10
N VAL A 367 -8.33 -20.94 -8.36
CA VAL A 367 -9.20 -20.33 -7.33
C VAL A 367 -10.14 -19.28 -7.94
N GLY A 368 -9.87 -18.88 -9.18
CA GLY A 368 -10.61 -17.86 -9.92
C GLY A 368 -9.97 -16.49 -9.74
N VAL A 369 -9.41 -15.95 -10.82
CA VAL A 369 -8.85 -14.59 -10.87
C VAL A 369 -9.46 -13.78 -12.01
N THR A 370 -9.73 -12.50 -11.75
CA THR A 370 -9.96 -11.50 -12.80
C THR A 370 -9.00 -10.33 -12.62
N ASN A 371 -8.31 -9.96 -13.69
CA ASN A 371 -7.42 -8.81 -13.73
C ASN A 371 -8.08 -7.72 -14.59
N ASN A 372 -8.50 -6.62 -13.97
CA ASN A 372 -9.38 -5.64 -14.58
C ASN A 372 -8.68 -4.27 -14.70
N GLN A 373 -7.99 -4.05 -15.83
CA GLN A 373 -7.48 -2.73 -16.17
C GLN A 373 -8.65 -1.83 -16.61
N VAL A 374 -8.87 -0.69 -15.95
CA VAL A 374 -10.07 0.14 -16.21
C VAL A 374 -10.11 0.66 -17.65
N GLN A 375 -8.97 1.03 -18.23
CA GLN A 375 -8.86 1.44 -19.64
C GLN A 375 -9.11 0.30 -20.63
N ALA A 376 -8.84 -0.95 -20.24
CA ALA A 376 -9.09 -2.10 -21.10
C ALA A 376 -10.58 -2.52 -21.08
N VAL A 377 -11.25 -2.36 -19.93
CA VAL A 377 -12.65 -2.75 -19.77
C VAL A 377 -13.61 -1.64 -20.23
N CYS A 378 -13.35 -0.39 -19.85
CA CYS A 378 -14.20 0.77 -20.15
C CYS A 378 -13.54 1.72 -21.17
N GLY A 379 -12.69 1.21 -22.06
CA GLY A 379 -11.99 2.02 -23.05
C GLY A 379 -12.95 2.83 -23.93
N GLY A 380 -12.69 4.13 -24.05
CA GLY A 380 -13.56 5.06 -24.79
C GLY A 380 -14.75 5.60 -23.99
N HIS A 381 -14.91 5.19 -22.74
CA HIS A 381 -15.93 5.68 -21.81
C HIS A 381 -15.28 6.40 -20.61
N PRO A 382 -16.00 7.32 -19.92
CA PRO A 382 -15.49 8.05 -18.77
C PRO A 382 -14.79 7.21 -17.69
N ALA A 383 -15.32 6.03 -17.33
CA ALA A 383 -14.72 5.13 -16.35
C ALA A 383 -13.38 4.51 -16.76
N GLY A 384 -13.03 4.58 -18.05
CA GLY A 384 -11.79 4.07 -18.62
C GLY A 384 -10.88 5.16 -19.20
N LEU A 385 -11.04 6.41 -18.75
CA LEU A 385 -10.14 7.51 -19.11
C LEU A 385 -8.96 7.58 -18.12
N PHE A 386 -8.94 8.61 -17.27
CA PHE A 386 -7.87 8.91 -16.34
C PHE A 386 -8.34 8.65 -14.91
N TYR A 387 -7.63 7.78 -14.19
CA TYR A 387 -7.79 7.53 -12.76
C TYR A 387 -6.40 7.35 -12.15
N THR A 388 -6.12 8.12 -11.10
CA THR A 388 -4.90 8.02 -10.30
C THR A 388 -4.86 6.72 -9.50
N HIS A 389 -3.78 6.51 -8.75
CA HIS A 389 -3.60 5.35 -7.88
C HIS A 389 -4.74 5.20 -6.86
N GLU A 390 -5.05 6.27 -6.12
CA GLU A 390 -6.20 6.40 -5.22
C GLU A 390 -7.52 6.59 -5.98
N GLY A 391 -7.50 7.19 -7.17
CA GLY A 391 -8.70 7.45 -7.95
C GLY A 391 -9.48 6.18 -8.33
N VAL A 392 -8.79 5.04 -8.45
CA VAL A 392 -9.46 3.74 -8.67
C VAL A 392 -10.42 3.38 -7.52
N LEU A 393 -10.25 3.93 -6.32
CA LEU A 393 -11.15 3.68 -5.18
C LEU A 393 -12.55 4.27 -5.38
N TYR A 394 -12.69 5.39 -6.09
CA TYR A 394 -14.00 5.95 -6.47
C TYR A 394 -14.44 5.54 -7.87
N ASN A 395 -13.64 4.76 -8.61
CA ASN A 395 -13.97 4.35 -9.97
C ASN A 395 -15.26 3.48 -10.00
N PRO A 396 -16.22 3.76 -10.90
CA PRO A 396 -17.50 3.04 -10.93
C PRO A 396 -17.35 1.56 -11.31
N LEU A 397 -16.41 1.21 -12.19
CA LEU A 397 -16.12 -0.19 -12.53
C LEU A 397 -15.51 -0.93 -11.34
N ALA A 398 -14.58 -0.30 -10.61
CA ALA A 398 -13.97 -0.88 -9.43
C ALA A 398 -15.01 -1.26 -8.37
N PHE A 399 -15.93 -0.33 -8.05
CA PHE A 399 -17.01 -0.62 -7.12
C PHE A 399 -17.99 -1.66 -7.65
N ALA A 400 -18.37 -1.61 -8.94
CA ALA A 400 -19.27 -2.60 -9.53
C ALA A 400 -18.71 -4.02 -9.46
N LEU A 401 -17.42 -4.20 -9.74
CA LEU A 401 -16.71 -5.49 -9.62
C LEU A 401 -16.59 -5.94 -8.17
N ALA A 402 -16.29 -5.03 -7.23
CA ALA A 402 -16.25 -5.33 -5.81
C ALA A 402 -17.62 -5.81 -5.31
N LYS A 403 -18.70 -5.08 -5.63
CA LYS A 403 -20.07 -5.45 -5.29
C LYS A 403 -20.46 -6.80 -5.90
N ASP A 404 -20.11 -7.05 -7.16
CA ASP A 404 -20.36 -8.33 -7.82
C ASP A 404 -19.64 -9.49 -7.11
N ALA A 405 -18.36 -9.33 -6.74
CA ALA A 405 -17.62 -10.35 -5.98
C ALA A 405 -18.26 -10.62 -4.60
N LEU A 406 -18.68 -9.57 -3.88
CA LEU A 406 -19.31 -9.66 -2.56
C LEU A 406 -20.70 -10.33 -2.60
N THR A 407 -21.44 -10.19 -3.70
CA THR A 407 -22.82 -10.68 -3.81
C THR A 407 -22.92 -12.05 -4.47
N ASN A 408 -22.08 -12.35 -5.46
CA ASN A 408 -22.18 -13.56 -6.28
C ASN A 408 -21.14 -14.63 -5.95
N GLY A 409 -20.13 -14.29 -5.13
CA GLY A 409 -19.01 -15.18 -4.83
C GLY A 409 -18.06 -15.39 -6.00
N GLY A 410 -16.83 -15.80 -5.68
CA GLY A 410 -15.75 -15.83 -6.66
C GLY A 410 -15.28 -14.41 -7.03
N PRO A 411 -14.26 -14.28 -7.90
CA PRO A 411 -13.78 -12.95 -8.29
C PRO A 411 -14.90 -12.20 -9.03
N GLY A 412 -14.91 -10.87 -8.93
CA GLY A 412 -15.80 -9.98 -9.66
C GLY A 412 -15.60 -10.14 -11.17
N ARG A 413 -16.69 -10.17 -11.94
CA ARG A 413 -16.66 -10.43 -13.38
C ARG A 413 -17.47 -9.40 -14.14
N THR A 414 -16.84 -8.77 -15.12
CA THR A 414 -17.51 -7.88 -16.08
C THR A 414 -18.67 -8.56 -16.79
N SER A 415 -18.56 -9.87 -17.06
CA SER A 415 -19.63 -10.66 -17.69
C SER A 415 -20.91 -10.79 -16.84
N ARG A 416 -20.86 -10.49 -15.52
CA ARG A 416 -22.03 -10.46 -14.63
C ARG A 416 -22.63 -9.05 -14.49
N LEU A 417 -21.96 -8.03 -15.03
CA LEU A 417 -22.45 -6.65 -15.01
C LEU A 417 -23.40 -6.44 -16.19
N SER A 418 -24.70 -6.68 -15.98
CA SER A 418 -25.74 -6.53 -17.03
C SER A 418 -25.83 -5.12 -17.62
N SER A 419 -25.31 -4.11 -16.91
CA SER A 419 -25.27 -2.70 -17.31
C SER A 419 -23.83 -2.18 -17.41
N LEU A 420 -22.90 -2.99 -17.92
CA LEU A 420 -21.48 -2.60 -18.02
C LEU A 420 -21.29 -1.26 -18.73
N ASN A 421 -21.99 -1.00 -19.83
CA ASN A 421 -21.90 0.29 -20.53
C ASN A 421 -22.32 1.46 -19.62
N THR A 422 -23.41 1.33 -18.88
CA THR A 422 -23.85 2.34 -17.91
C THR A 422 -22.81 2.54 -16.82
N VAL A 423 -22.21 1.46 -16.29
CA VAL A 423 -21.11 1.55 -15.32
C VAL A 423 -19.91 2.28 -15.92
N CYS A 424 -19.60 2.01 -17.19
CA CYS A 424 -18.49 2.66 -17.88
C CYS A 424 -18.76 4.14 -18.22
N ASP A 425 -20.03 4.52 -18.39
CA ASP A 425 -20.45 5.91 -18.67
C ASP A 425 -20.42 6.84 -17.45
N GLU A 426 -20.29 6.27 -16.24
CA GLU A 426 -20.12 7.04 -15.01
C GLU A 426 -18.66 7.52 -14.82
N VAL A 427 -18.49 8.63 -14.08
CA VAL A 427 -17.17 9.15 -13.67
C VAL A 427 -16.83 8.70 -12.24
N VAL A 428 -17.84 8.47 -11.40
CA VAL A 428 -17.67 8.05 -10.01
C VAL A 428 -18.66 6.95 -9.68
N ALA A 429 -18.31 6.09 -8.73
CA ALA A 429 -19.21 5.05 -8.25
C ALA A 429 -20.53 5.66 -7.73
N PRO A 430 -21.70 5.15 -8.18
CA PRO A 430 -22.98 5.64 -7.70
C PRO A 430 -23.09 5.56 -6.17
N GLY A 431 -23.44 6.68 -5.54
CA GLY A 431 -23.48 6.84 -4.09
C GLY A 431 -22.35 7.71 -3.51
N LEU A 432 -21.33 8.01 -4.32
CA LEU A 432 -20.30 8.99 -3.97
C LEU A 432 -20.65 10.38 -4.50
N ASN A 433 -20.28 11.41 -3.75
CA ASN A 433 -20.42 12.82 -4.13
C ASN A 433 -19.06 13.51 -4.27
N LEU A 434 -19.04 14.83 -4.49
CA LEU A 434 -17.80 15.58 -4.61
C LEU A 434 -16.90 15.45 -3.37
N ALA A 435 -17.45 15.56 -2.17
CA ALA A 435 -16.65 15.46 -0.94
C ALA A 435 -15.95 14.10 -0.85
N ASN A 436 -16.65 13.02 -1.23
CA ASN A 436 -16.07 11.69 -1.30
C ASN A 436 -14.88 11.59 -2.27
N VAL A 437 -14.99 12.23 -3.45
CA VAL A 437 -13.88 12.29 -4.42
C VAL A 437 -12.71 13.06 -3.84
N LEU A 438 -12.95 14.26 -3.29
CA LEU A 438 -11.88 15.09 -2.70
C LEU A 438 -11.17 14.37 -1.55
N THR A 439 -11.92 13.77 -0.62
CA THR A 439 -11.35 12.97 0.48
C THR A 439 -10.54 11.77 -0.04
N THR A 440 -10.96 11.14 -1.13
CA THR A 440 -10.18 10.03 -1.71
C THR A 440 -8.88 10.54 -2.34
N GLU A 441 -8.91 11.66 -3.06
CA GLU A 441 -7.72 12.29 -3.65
C GLU A 441 -6.76 12.84 -2.57
N GLU A 442 -7.27 13.24 -1.40
CA GLU A 442 -6.44 13.65 -0.25
C GLU A 442 -5.58 12.51 0.32
N ALA A 443 -5.92 11.25 0.04
CA ALA A 443 -5.18 10.09 0.53
C ALA A 443 -3.73 10.09 0.05
N ILE A 444 -3.45 10.54 -1.18
CA ILE A 444 -2.08 10.58 -1.70
C ILE A 444 -1.24 11.67 -1.04
N SER A 445 -1.85 12.81 -0.72
CA SER A 445 -1.23 13.88 0.06
C SER A 445 -0.91 13.43 1.48
N THR A 446 -1.87 12.75 2.13
CA THR A 446 -1.65 12.12 3.43
C THR A 446 -0.47 11.13 3.37
N ALA A 447 -0.44 10.26 2.36
CA ALA A 447 0.61 9.26 2.20
C ALA A 447 2.00 9.88 2.03
N GLY A 448 2.15 10.86 1.13
CA GLY A 448 3.43 11.52 0.90
C GLY A 448 3.94 12.27 2.14
N ILE A 449 3.05 12.94 2.87
CA ILE A 449 3.40 13.61 4.14
C ILE A 449 3.83 12.58 5.18
N SER A 450 3.08 11.48 5.35
CA SER A 450 3.43 10.39 6.28
C SER A 450 4.82 9.80 5.96
N VAL A 451 5.13 9.57 4.69
CA VAL A 451 6.48 9.11 4.25
C VAL A 451 7.55 10.13 4.63
N LEU A 452 7.30 11.42 4.37
CA LEU A 452 8.24 12.50 4.68
C LEU A 452 8.53 12.62 6.17
N ILE A 453 7.51 12.54 7.03
CA ILE A 453 7.66 12.69 8.49
C ILE A 453 7.98 11.37 9.22
N TYR A 454 8.01 10.23 8.51
CA TYR A 454 8.31 8.93 9.11
C TYR A 454 9.66 8.96 9.86
N PRO A 455 9.69 8.65 11.17
CA PRO A 455 10.91 8.84 11.99
C PRO A 455 11.89 7.67 11.92
N PHE A 456 11.46 6.48 11.47
CA PHE A 456 12.28 5.25 11.53
C PHE A 456 12.87 4.86 10.17
N LYS A 457 13.27 5.84 9.35
CA LYS A 457 13.81 5.60 8.01
C LYS A 457 15.08 4.73 8.05
N VAL A 458 15.25 3.88 7.05
CA VAL A 458 16.38 2.94 6.92
C VAL A 458 17.07 3.07 5.56
N PHE A 459 18.35 2.73 5.49
CA PHE A 459 19.14 2.77 4.24
C PHE A 459 19.07 1.47 3.44
N VAL A 460 18.61 0.40 4.06
CA VAL A 460 18.59 -0.94 3.47
C VAL A 460 17.23 -1.56 3.71
N GLU A 461 16.79 -2.35 2.75
CA GLU A 461 15.59 -3.16 2.88
C GLU A 461 15.69 -4.06 4.13
N PRO A 462 14.61 -4.17 4.94
CA PRO A 462 14.57 -5.11 6.05
C PRO A 462 14.87 -6.55 5.62
N PRO A 463 15.55 -7.34 6.47
CA PRO A 463 15.81 -8.73 6.17
C PRO A 463 14.52 -9.55 6.09
N ILE A 464 14.50 -10.54 5.20
CA ILE A 464 13.38 -11.49 5.08
C ILE A 464 13.25 -12.30 6.37
N MET A 465 12.03 -12.35 6.91
CA MET A 465 11.70 -13.13 8.09
C MET A 465 12.00 -14.62 7.87
N SER A 466 12.47 -15.29 8.92
CA SER A 466 12.95 -16.67 8.84
C SER A 466 11.90 -17.67 8.34
N TYR A 467 10.61 -17.42 8.54
CA TYR A 467 9.55 -18.30 8.03
C TYR A 467 9.34 -18.21 6.51
N ALA A 468 9.84 -17.13 5.89
CA ALA A 468 9.76 -16.82 4.47
C ALA A 468 11.10 -17.10 3.76
N ALA A 469 12.22 -17.04 4.46
CA ALA A 469 13.53 -17.37 3.93
C ALA A 469 13.60 -18.84 3.43
N GLY A 470 13.96 -19.04 2.16
CA GLY A 470 14.24 -20.38 1.59
C GLY A 470 13.02 -21.22 1.22
N LYS A 471 11.84 -20.62 1.05
CA LYS A 471 10.61 -21.31 0.65
C LYS A 471 10.10 -20.95 -0.72
#